data_AF-A0A7L7KQU7-F1
#
_entry.id   AF-A0A7L7KQU7-F1
#
_cell.length_a   1.000
_cell.length_b   1.000
_cell.length_c   1.000
_cell.angle_alpha   90.00
_cell.angle_beta   90.00
_cell.angle_gamma   90.00
#
_symmetry.space_group_name_H-M   'P 1'
#
loop_
_entity.id
_entity.type
_entity.pdbx_description
1 polymer ?
#
loop_
_entity_poly.entity_id
_entity_poly.type
_entity_poly.pdbx_seq_one_letter_code
_entity_poly.pdbx_strand_id
1 'polypeptide(L)'
;MSDKLIKFRHENAKGVFHYDVFEGDFVALSKTDTGKIKYIKEHGALDITFDMEDDTYDIMAVDVIEDKEYVQAVYDHFMKTNNAWFTDGIDGLCVLKFHK
;
A
#
# COMPACT_ATOMS: atom_id res chain seq x y z
N MET A 1 -4.61 -9.83 17.57
CA MET A 1 -4.76 -9.66 16.10
C MET A 1 -3.35 -9.52 15.56
N SER A 2 -2.99 -10.23 14.50
CA SER A 2 -1.71 -10.01 13.82
C SER A 2 -1.86 -8.79 12.93
N ASP A 3 -1.08 -7.75 13.18
CA ASP A 3 -1.11 -6.54 12.36
C ASP A 3 -0.65 -6.89 10.94
N LYS A 4 -1.52 -6.65 9.94
CA LYS A 4 -1.20 -6.89 8.52
C LYS A 4 -0.33 -5.77 8.00
N LEU A 5 0.97 -5.90 8.20
CA LEU A 5 1.96 -4.88 7.85
C LEU A 5 2.85 -5.33 6.68
N ILE A 6 3.17 -4.38 5.81
CA ILE A 6 4.25 -4.50 4.82
C ILE A 6 5.27 -3.42 5.15
N LYS A 7 6.52 -3.81 5.41
CA LYS A 7 7.65 -2.89 5.45
C LYS A 7 8.15 -2.67 4.01
N PHE A 8 8.41 -1.42 3.65
CA PHE A 8 8.93 -1.07 2.33
C PHE A 8 10.18 -0.22 2.46
N ARG A 9 10.99 -0.22 1.41
CA ARG A 9 12.05 0.75 1.20
C ARG A 9 12.10 1.22 -0.25
N HIS A 10 12.56 2.45 -0.45
CA HIS A 10 12.96 2.94 -1.76
C HIS A 10 14.09 3.96 -1.56
N GLU A 11 15.15 3.86 -2.36
CA GLU A 11 16.36 4.71 -2.29
C GLU A 11 16.85 5.00 -0.85
N ASN A 12 16.37 6.08 -0.23
CA ASN A 12 16.77 6.56 1.10
C ASN A 12 15.62 6.58 2.13
N ALA A 13 14.45 6.05 1.81
CA ALA A 13 13.30 6.03 2.70
C ALA A 13 12.86 4.60 3.01
N LYS A 14 12.42 4.40 4.26
CA LYS A 14 11.78 3.18 4.74
C LYS A 14 10.44 3.56 5.38
N GLY A 15 9.49 2.64 5.35
CA GLY A 15 8.22 2.83 6.04
C GLY A 15 7.42 1.55 6.11
N VAL A 16 6.17 1.68 6.55
CA VAL A 16 5.26 0.56 6.74
C VAL A 16 3.87 0.93 6.22
N PHE A 17 3.17 -0.03 5.63
CA PHE A 17 1.75 0.07 5.28
C PHE A 17 0.93 -0.95 6.05
N HIS A 18 -0.32 -0.58 6.34
CA HIS A 18 -1.36 -1.59 6.54
C HIS A 18 -1.80 -2.09 5.17
N TYR A 19 -1.86 -3.41 5.00
CA TYR A 19 -2.35 -4.03 3.78
C TYR A 19 -3.53 -4.95 4.08
N ASP A 20 -4.32 -5.24 3.05
CA ASP A 20 -5.29 -6.33 3.07
C ASP A 20 -5.35 -7.01 1.70
N VAL A 21 -6.11 -8.09 1.60
CA VAL A 21 -6.40 -8.77 0.34
C VAL A 21 -7.77 -8.33 -0.14
N PHE A 22 -7.80 -7.66 -1.30
CA PHE A 22 -9.03 -7.22 -1.96
C PHE A 22 -9.09 -7.84 -3.35
N GLU A 23 -10.17 -8.58 -3.63
CA GLU A 23 -10.38 -9.29 -4.91
C GLU A 23 -9.25 -10.24 -5.33
N GLY A 24 -8.49 -10.75 -4.35
CA GLY A 24 -7.37 -11.67 -4.57
C GLY A 24 -6.00 -10.99 -4.66
N ASP A 25 -5.95 -9.66 -4.67
CA ASP A 25 -4.73 -8.88 -4.75
C ASP A 25 -4.37 -8.25 -3.40
N PHE A 26 -3.08 -8.13 -3.12
CA PHE A 26 -2.59 -7.38 -1.98
C PHE A 26 -2.73 -5.89 -2.28
N VAL A 27 -3.44 -5.17 -1.42
CA VAL A 27 -3.70 -3.74 -1.56
C VAL A 27 -3.34 -2.97 -0.30
N ALA A 28 -2.87 -1.74 -0.47
CA ALA A 28 -2.68 -0.79 0.62
C ALA A 28 -3.16 0.61 0.21
N LEU A 29 -3.60 1.40 1.17
CA LEU A 29 -3.95 2.81 0.95
C LEU A 29 -2.75 3.72 1.18
N SER A 30 -2.65 4.78 0.38
CA SER A 30 -1.65 5.83 0.63
C SER A 30 -2.03 7.20 0.13
N LYS A 31 -1.40 8.23 0.70
CA LYS A 31 -1.48 9.59 0.18
C LYS A 31 -0.77 9.68 -1.18
N THR A 32 -1.42 10.29 -2.16
CA THR A 32 -0.90 10.49 -3.53
C THR A 32 0.36 11.35 -3.56
N ASP A 33 0.41 12.38 -2.73
CA ASP A 33 1.55 13.31 -2.64
C ASP A 33 2.62 12.81 -1.65
N THR A 34 3.31 11.72 -2.01
CA THR A 34 4.47 11.24 -1.22
C THR A 34 5.58 10.72 -2.12
N GLY A 35 6.82 10.79 -1.65
CA GLY A 35 8.01 10.38 -2.42
C GLY A 35 7.95 8.94 -2.92
N LYS A 36 7.36 8.02 -2.14
CA LYS A 36 7.13 6.63 -2.56
C LYS A 36 6.17 6.50 -3.75
N ILE A 37 5.13 7.33 -3.85
CA ILE A 37 4.18 7.28 -4.97
C ILE A 37 4.87 7.74 -6.25
N LYS A 38 5.67 8.81 -6.14
CA LYS A 38 6.52 9.25 -7.25
C LYS A 38 7.47 8.13 -7.69
N TYR A 39 8.16 7.50 -6.75
CA TYR A 39 9.07 6.38 -7.03
C TYR A 39 8.36 5.22 -7.74
N ILE A 40 7.20 4.77 -7.26
CA ILE A 40 6.44 3.68 -7.90
C ILE A 40 6.01 4.09 -9.31
N LYS A 41 5.56 5.33 -9.54
CA LYS A 41 5.17 5.78 -10.89
C LYS A 41 6.35 5.80 -11.86
N GLU A 42 7.56 6.04 -11.37
CA GLU A 42 8.79 6.08 -12.19
C GLU A 42 9.36 4.68 -12.44
N HIS A 43 9.27 3.76 -11.47
CA HIS A 43 9.94 2.46 -11.49
C HIS A 43 9.01 1.25 -11.64
N GLY A 44 7.72 1.40 -11.33
CA GLY A 44 6.71 0.34 -11.36
C GLY A 44 6.84 -0.72 -10.25
N ALA A 45 7.69 -0.48 -9.24
CA ALA A 45 8.00 -1.48 -8.22
C ALA A 45 8.41 -0.86 -6.87
N LEU A 46 8.40 -1.70 -5.82
CA LEU A 46 8.96 -1.40 -4.49
C LEU A 46 9.68 -2.62 -3.92
N ASP A 47 10.74 -2.35 -3.16
CA ASP A 47 11.36 -3.32 -2.26
C ASP A 47 10.46 -3.47 -1.03
N ILE A 48 9.92 -4.67 -0.77
CA ILE A 48 9.05 -4.94 0.37
C ILE A 48 9.45 -6.18 1.16
N THR A 49 9.02 -6.26 2.41
CA THR A 49 9.04 -7.47 3.23
C THR A 49 7.82 -7.51 4.16
N PHE A 50 7.31 -8.71 4.41
CA PHE A 50 6.25 -8.97 5.38
C PHE A 50 6.82 -9.26 6.78
N ASP A 51 8.13 -9.48 6.90
CA ASP A 51 8.82 -9.64 8.17
C ASP A 51 9.38 -8.28 8.63
N MET A 52 8.85 -7.81 9.76
CA MET A 52 9.22 -6.52 10.32
C MET A 52 10.65 -6.50 10.86
N GLU A 53 11.21 -7.65 11.23
CA GLU A 53 12.56 -7.81 11.78
C GLU A 53 13.61 -8.08 10.68
N ASP A 54 13.20 -8.51 9.48
CA ASP A 54 14.12 -8.86 8.39
C ASP A 54 14.63 -7.62 7.61
N ASP A 55 15.90 -7.61 7.25
CA ASP A 55 16.51 -6.58 6.39
C ASP A 55 16.62 -7.01 4.92
N THR A 56 16.12 -8.19 4.60
CA THR A 56 15.94 -8.71 3.24
C THR A 56 14.60 -8.25 2.69
N TYR A 57 14.60 -7.77 1.44
CA TYR A 57 13.42 -7.26 0.76
C TYR A 57 13.31 -7.94 -0.61
N ASP A 58 12.09 -8.26 -0.99
CA ASP A 58 11.74 -8.69 -2.33
C ASP A 58 11.29 -7.49 -3.17
N ILE A 59 11.67 -7.46 -4.44
CA ILE A 59 11.17 -6.46 -5.39
C ILE A 59 9.80 -6.94 -5.87
N MET A 60 8.75 -6.18 -5.59
CA MET A 60 7.40 -6.45 -6.09
C MET A 60 6.97 -5.34 -7.05
N ALA A 61 6.30 -5.74 -8.14
CA ALA A 61 5.67 -4.78 -9.03
C ALA A 61 4.45 -4.15 -8.32
N VAL A 62 4.28 -2.84 -8.49
CA VAL A 62 3.23 -2.08 -7.80
C VAL A 62 2.58 -1.11 -8.76
N ASP A 63 1.26 -1.16 -8.83
CA ASP A 63 0.47 -0.14 -9.51
C ASP A 63 -0.06 0.90 -8.52
N VAL A 64 -0.06 2.16 -8.94
CA VAL A 64 -0.74 3.26 -8.24
C VAL A 64 -2.07 3.51 -8.92
N ILE A 65 -3.16 3.21 -8.22
CA ILE A 65 -4.54 3.37 -8.72
C ILE A 65 -5.17 4.59 -8.05
N GLU A 66 -5.53 5.58 -8.85
CA GLU A 66 -6.20 6.83 -8.43
C GLU A 66 -7.67 6.89 -8.86
N ASP A 67 -8.18 5.82 -9.47
CA ASP A 67 -9.60 5.72 -9.81
C ASP A 67 -10.46 5.80 -8.55
N LYS A 68 -11.37 6.77 -8.52
CA LYS A 68 -12.12 7.10 -7.29
C LYS A 68 -13.05 5.98 -6.84
N GLU A 69 -13.67 5.26 -7.79
CA GLU A 69 -14.59 4.17 -7.47
C GLU A 69 -13.82 3.01 -6.84
N TYR A 70 -12.67 2.66 -7.42
CA TYR A 70 -11.80 1.62 -6.87
C TYR A 70 -11.19 2.02 -5.51
N VAL A 71 -10.72 3.26 -5.37
CA VAL A 71 -10.20 3.76 -4.08
C VAL A 71 -11.28 3.71 -3.00
N GLN A 72 -12.51 4.09 -3.32
CA GLN A 72 -13.64 4.00 -2.39
C GLN A 72 -13.92 2.54 -1.99
N ALA A 73 -13.92 1.61 -2.94
CA ALA A 73 -14.18 0.19 -2.67
C ALA A 73 -13.14 -0.41 -1.70
N VAL A 74 -11.86 -0.11 -1.91
CA VAL A 74 -10.77 -0.55 -1.03
C VAL A 74 -10.85 0.14 0.34
N TYR A 75 -11.15 1.44 0.38
CA TYR A 75 -11.35 2.16 1.64
C TYR A 75 -12.47 1.54 2.48
N ASP A 76 -13.63 1.29 1.88
CA ASP A 76 -14.76 0.66 2.56
C ASP A 76 -14.42 -0.74 3.06
N HIS A 77 -13.60 -1.50 2.31
CA HIS A 77 -13.10 -2.79 2.75
C HIS A 77 -12.25 -2.66 4.02
N PHE A 78 -11.29 -1.74 4.06
CA PHE A 78 -10.42 -1.51 5.22
C PHE A 78 -11.22 -1.07 6.46
N MET A 79 -12.25 -0.24 6.28
CA MET A 79 -13.16 0.16 7.35
C MET A 79 -13.94 -1.04 7.89
N LYS A 80 -14.45 -1.93 7.02
CA LYS A 80 -15.19 -3.14 7.41
C LYS A 80 -14.33 -4.17 8.11
N THR A 81 -13.06 -4.31 7.72
CA THR A 81 -12.12 -5.25 8.34
C THR A 81 -11.44 -4.70 9.60
N ASN A 82 -11.79 -3.47 10.01
CA ASN A 82 -11.16 -2.76 11.13
C ASN A 82 -9.63 -2.67 11.00
N ASN A 83 -9.16 -2.50 9.76
CA ASN A 83 -7.74 -2.40 9.37
C ASN A 83 -7.43 -1.01 8.78
N ALA A 84 -8.33 -0.05 8.97
CA ALA A 84 -8.22 1.29 8.41
C ALA A 84 -7.25 2.16 9.21
N TRP A 85 -6.15 2.57 8.57
CA TRP A 85 -5.27 3.63 9.06
C TRP A 85 -5.81 5.04 8.74
N PHE A 86 -6.52 5.17 7.62
CA PHE A 86 -7.16 6.42 7.19
C PHE A 86 -8.65 6.35 7.52
N THR A 87 -9.17 7.33 8.25
CA THR A 87 -10.57 7.38 8.70
C THR A 87 -11.35 8.58 8.19
N ASP A 88 -10.66 9.53 7.53
CA ASP A 88 -11.20 10.83 7.16
C ASP A 88 -11.68 10.88 5.69
N GLY A 89 -11.99 9.71 5.12
CA GLY A 89 -12.41 9.57 3.71
C GLY A 89 -11.24 9.35 2.75
N ILE A 90 -11.54 9.45 1.44
CA ILE A 90 -10.62 9.07 0.36
C ILE A 90 -9.90 10.22 -0.33
N ASP A 91 -10.17 11.47 0.06
CA ASP A 91 -9.60 12.63 -0.61
C ASP A 91 -8.07 12.66 -0.47
N GLY A 92 -7.37 12.70 -1.60
CA GLY A 92 -5.92 12.63 -1.66
C GLY A 92 -5.33 11.23 -1.42
N LEU A 93 -6.15 10.18 -1.41
CA LEU A 93 -5.70 8.80 -1.34
C LEU A 93 -5.61 8.14 -2.72
N CYS A 94 -4.76 7.12 -2.79
CA CYS A 94 -4.64 6.16 -3.87
C CYS A 94 -4.50 4.75 -3.29
N VAL A 95 -4.73 3.75 -4.13
CA VAL A 95 -4.47 2.34 -3.81
C VAL A 95 -3.14 1.93 -4.43
N LEU A 96 -2.29 1.31 -3.61
CA LEU A 96 -1.15 0.53 -4.06
C LEU A 96 -1.61 -0.92 -4.24
N LYS A 97 -1.50 -1.43 -5.47
CA LYS A 97 -1.82 -2.82 -5.80
C LYS A 97 -0.54 -3.57 -6.09
N PHE A 98 -0.23 -4.60 -5.30
CA PHE A 98 1.02 -5.36 -5.39
C PHE A 98 0.83 -6.63 -6.20
N HIS A 99 1.74 -6.87 -7.14
CA HIS A 99 1.75 -8.02 -8.04
C HIS A 99 2.99 -8.87 -7.76
N LYS A 100 2.78 -10.19 -7.79
CA LYS A 100 3.85 -11.18 -7.63
C LYS A 100 4.38 -11.65 -8.99
#